data_AF-A0A8H7CHP9-F1
#
_entry.id   AF-A0A8H7CHP9-F1
#
_cell.length_a   1.000
_cell.length_b   1.000
_cell.length_c   1.000
_cell.angle_alpha   90.00
_cell.angle_beta   90.00
_cell.angle_gamma   90.00
#
_symmetry.space_group_name_H-M   'P 1'
#
loop_
_entity.id
_entity.type
_entity.pdbx_description
1 polymer ?
#
loop_
_entity_poly.entity_id
_entity_poly.type
_entity_poly.pdbx_seq_one_letter_code
_entity_poly.pdbx_strand_id
1 'polypeptide(L)'
;MHEKPKISAQQLKYEDEKPVIRVSKAIQPSKIKKAKDDQSDWHLTARIVFPATGGQIRLLEQNGSLKAIAKLAIDLHLYEIAFKAGYEGSVSRPLSSRRIVRKSAKKHPDGLHIGERARRDIVFCAHLVPIIFTRGGNVRTALRNSAISKVATHYELNKPGITPSQVRFIVKQLLDQQRYILPYAPAPAPRSATSIDPDAALADATSAVTNSVTPDDTSPNPQDSAGTKNAQKPANVPKIIKNFITTLPFHAPAIVDVIHDVWWSNAKSLGFKHVKELKSHRIDRPAEVVLPDAMICLAGANVWAALLSYETGRYVPAKDFSQDRLENTYTSLLAVINKQRDGPSAKFFNNTMHELYLKASHSAVVAEGSSSANNVICLPIDSD
;
A
#
# COMPACT_ATOMS: atom_id res chain seq x y z
N MET A 1 -41.61 -28.06 -19.00
CA MET A 1 -41.49 -27.55 -17.61
C MET A 1 -40.36 -28.31 -16.95
N HIS A 2 -39.31 -27.64 -16.45
CA HIS A 2 -38.24 -28.29 -15.69
C HIS A 2 -38.30 -27.82 -14.24
N GLU A 3 -38.52 -28.74 -13.31
CA GLU A 3 -38.42 -28.47 -11.89
C GLU A 3 -36.98 -28.11 -11.52
N LYS A 4 -36.78 -26.96 -10.88
CA LYS A 4 -35.50 -26.64 -10.24
C LYS A 4 -35.38 -27.47 -8.96
N PRO A 5 -34.23 -28.09 -8.67
CA PRO A 5 -34.08 -28.91 -7.47
C PRO A 5 -34.26 -28.06 -6.21
N LYS A 6 -35.13 -28.52 -5.31
CA LYS A 6 -35.35 -27.90 -3.98
C LYS A 6 -34.13 -28.12 -3.10
N ILE A 7 -33.21 -27.15 -3.11
CA ILE A 7 -32.13 -27.03 -2.12
C ILE A 7 -32.78 -26.87 -0.74
N SER A 8 -32.51 -27.81 0.18
CA SER A 8 -33.21 -27.83 1.48
C SER A 8 -32.78 -26.66 2.38
N ALA A 9 -33.73 -26.13 3.17
CA ALA A 9 -33.50 -25.00 4.07
C ALA A 9 -32.44 -25.25 5.17
N GLN A 10 -32.01 -26.50 5.37
CA GLN A 10 -30.93 -26.84 6.29
C GLN A 10 -29.54 -26.37 5.80
N GLN A 11 -29.36 -26.08 4.51
CA GLN A 11 -28.07 -25.61 3.98
C GLN A 11 -27.81 -24.10 4.15
N LEU A 12 -28.79 -23.30 4.60
CA LEU A 12 -28.62 -21.85 4.81
C LEU A 12 -28.33 -21.42 6.26
N LYS A 13 -28.36 -22.32 7.26
CA LYS A 13 -28.01 -21.98 8.67
C LYS A 13 -26.49 -22.03 8.96
N TYR A 14 -25.66 -21.48 8.06
CA TYR A 14 -24.18 -21.48 8.17
C TYR A 14 -23.56 -20.07 8.05
N GLU A 15 -24.07 -19.14 8.85
CA GLU A 15 -23.47 -17.82 9.09
C GLU A 15 -23.19 -17.64 10.59
N ASP A 16 -21.99 -17.15 10.91
CA ASP A 16 -21.58 -16.49 12.15
C ASP A 16 -21.74 -17.16 13.52
N GLU A 17 -21.55 -18.49 13.62
CA GLU A 17 -20.89 -19.03 14.82
C GLU A 17 -19.46 -18.46 14.91
N LYS A 18 -19.27 -17.48 15.80
CA LYS A 18 -17.94 -17.00 16.22
C LYS A 18 -17.10 -18.21 16.59
N PRO A 19 -15.95 -18.46 15.94
CA PRO A 19 -15.16 -19.63 16.26
C PRO A 19 -14.67 -19.49 17.71
N VAL A 20 -15.03 -20.45 18.56
CA VAL A 20 -14.51 -20.56 19.93
C VAL A 20 -13.05 -21.01 19.86
N ILE A 21 -12.19 -20.08 19.44
CA ILE A 21 -10.74 -20.26 19.43
C ILE A 21 -10.28 -20.12 20.88
N ARG A 22 -10.24 -21.24 21.61
CA ARG A 22 -9.27 -21.37 22.69
C ARG A 22 -7.92 -21.05 22.07
N VAL A 23 -7.25 -20.00 22.55
CA VAL A 23 -5.94 -19.56 22.05
C VAL A 23 -4.88 -20.53 22.56
N SER A 24 -4.92 -21.76 22.03
CA SER A 24 -3.86 -22.74 22.17
C SER A 24 -2.58 -22.12 21.67
N LYS A 25 -1.53 -22.15 22.52
CA LYS A 25 -0.18 -21.61 22.28
C LYS A 25 0.17 -21.62 20.78
N ALA A 26 0.45 -20.43 20.22
CA ALA A 26 0.73 -20.24 18.80
C ALA A 26 1.71 -21.32 18.28
N ILE A 27 1.18 -22.24 17.47
CA ILE A 27 1.94 -23.41 17.01
C ILE A 27 3.08 -22.90 16.12
N GLN A 28 4.32 -23.05 16.58
CA GLN A 28 5.47 -22.56 15.82
C GLN A 28 5.50 -23.21 14.42
N PRO A 29 5.68 -22.43 13.34
CA PRO A 29 5.69 -22.95 11.96
C PRO A 29 6.71 -24.07 11.72
N SER A 30 7.80 -24.10 12.49
CA SER A 30 8.82 -25.15 12.52
C SER A 30 8.25 -26.54 12.90
N LYS A 31 7.26 -26.60 13.80
CA LYS A 31 6.62 -27.86 14.22
C LYS A 31 5.60 -28.34 13.19
N ILE A 32 4.86 -27.43 12.56
CA ILE A 32 3.84 -27.77 11.55
C ILE A 32 4.48 -28.43 10.33
N LYS A 33 5.67 -28.00 9.90
CA LYS A 33 6.43 -28.62 8.80
C LYS A 33 6.82 -30.09 9.02
N LYS A 34 6.70 -30.62 10.24
CA LYS A 34 6.99 -32.03 10.58
C LYS A 34 5.74 -32.85 10.87
N ALA A 35 4.55 -32.24 10.94
CA ALA A 35 3.32 -32.98 11.10
C ALA A 35 3.02 -33.73 9.79
N LYS A 36 2.84 -35.05 9.87
CA LYS A 36 2.34 -35.84 8.73
C LYS A 36 0.87 -35.45 8.54
N ASP A 37 0.54 -34.95 7.36
CA ASP A 37 -0.84 -34.65 6.98
C ASP A 37 -1.61 -35.97 6.86
N ASP A 38 -2.52 -36.25 7.79
CA ASP A 38 -3.35 -37.44 7.71
C ASP A 38 -4.55 -37.18 6.79
N GLN A 39 -4.69 -38.03 5.79
CA GLN A 39 -5.58 -37.82 4.65
C GLN A 39 -6.62 -38.92 4.50
N SER A 40 -6.59 -39.98 5.33
CA SER A 40 -7.55 -41.09 5.27
C SER A 40 -8.99 -40.57 5.36
N ASP A 41 -9.24 -39.70 6.34
CA ASP A 41 -10.57 -39.29 6.78
C ASP A 41 -11.17 -38.19 5.89
N TRP A 42 -10.37 -37.64 4.97
CA TRP A 42 -10.79 -36.56 4.07
C TRP A 42 -11.21 -37.09 2.70
N HIS A 43 -12.33 -36.55 2.19
CA HIS A 43 -12.84 -36.82 0.85
C HIS A 43 -11.77 -36.57 -0.23
N LEU A 44 -11.77 -37.34 -1.31
CA LEU A 44 -10.73 -37.32 -2.36
C LEU A 44 -10.46 -35.91 -2.92
N THR A 45 -11.49 -35.09 -3.12
CA THR A 45 -11.35 -33.69 -3.58
C THR A 45 -10.60 -32.79 -2.59
N ALA A 46 -10.64 -33.10 -1.29
CA ALA A 46 -9.95 -32.36 -0.23
C ALA A 46 -8.54 -32.89 0.07
N ARG A 47 -8.08 -33.94 -0.62
CA ARG A 47 -6.73 -34.50 -0.43
C ARG A 47 -5.67 -33.68 -1.18
N ILE A 48 -4.60 -33.34 -0.48
CA ILE A 48 -3.39 -32.69 -0.99
C ILE A 48 -2.55 -33.74 -1.73
N VAL A 49 -2.10 -33.38 -2.93
CA VAL A 49 -1.11 -34.15 -3.68
C VAL A 49 0.28 -33.65 -3.27
N PHE A 50 1.04 -34.51 -2.58
CA PHE A 50 2.42 -34.22 -2.19
C PHE A 50 3.39 -34.67 -3.29
N PRO A 51 4.45 -33.90 -3.59
CA PRO A 51 5.47 -34.31 -4.55
C PRO A 51 6.26 -35.52 -4.02
N ALA A 52 6.57 -36.47 -4.90
CA ALA A 52 7.27 -37.72 -4.53
C ALA A 52 8.67 -37.49 -3.91
N THR A 53 9.35 -36.41 -4.31
CA THR A 53 10.65 -35.99 -3.77
C THR A 53 10.55 -35.20 -2.46
N GLY A 54 9.33 -35.00 -1.94
CA GLY A 54 9.06 -34.10 -0.81
C GLY A 54 9.20 -32.61 -1.16
N GLY A 55 9.03 -31.76 -0.15
CA GLY A 55 9.12 -30.29 -0.29
C GLY A 55 7.76 -29.59 -0.34
N GLN A 56 7.70 -28.42 -0.98
CA GLN A 56 6.47 -27.64 -1.08
C GLN A 56 5.53 -28.22 -2.14
N ILE A 57 4.25 -28.29 -1.78
CA ILE A 57 3.19 -28.69 -2.70
C ILE A 57 3.04 -27.68 -3.85
N ARG A 58 2.70 -28.18 -5.04
CA ARG A 58 2.64 -27.39 -6.28
C ARG A 58 1.22 -27.32 -6.81
N LEU A 59 0.79 -26.11 -7.16
CA LEU A 59 -0.59 -25.83 -7.61
C LEU A 59 -1.01 -26.66 -8.83
N LEU A 60 -0.10 -26.90 -9.77
CA LEU A 60 -0.42 -27.59 -11.02
C LEU A 60 -0.62 -29.10 -10.82
N GLU A 61 0.00 -29.67 -9.79
CA GLU A 61 -0.02 -31.10 -9.43
C GLU A 61 -1.20 -31.46 -8.50
N GLN A 62 -1.93 -30.48 -7.96
CA GLN A 62 -3.10 -30.73 -7.13
C GLN A 62 -4.30 -31.26 -7.95
N ASN A 63 -5.19 -32.00 -7.28
CA ASN A 63 -6.46 -32.46 -7.84
C ASN A 63 -7.30 -31.30 -8.41
N GLY A 64 -8.21 -31.60 -9.35
CA GLY A 64 -8.95 -30.59 -10.11
C GLY A 64 -9.67 -29.55 -9.26
N SER A 65 -10.48 -30.00 -8.29
CA SER A 65 -11.28 -29.13 -7.41
C SER A 65 -10.39 -28.28 -6.48
N LEU A 66 -9.35 -28.88 -5.89
CA LEU A 66 -8.40 -28.16 -5.01
C LEU A 66 -7.59 -27.12 -5.81
N LYS A 67 -7.16 -27.46 -7.02
CA LYS A 67 -6.47 -26.56 -7.96
C LYS A 67 -7.36 -25.38 -8.38
N ALA A 68 -8.64 -25.63 -8.67
CA ALA A 68 -9.62 -24.59 -8.99
C ALA A 68 -9.87 -23.64 -7.81
N ILE A 69 -10.11 -24.18 -6.60
CA ILE A 69 -10.33 -23.38 -5.39
C ILE A 69 -9.08 -22.60 -4.99
N ALA A 70 -7.88 -23.18 -5.14
CA ALA A 70 -6.63 -22.48 -4.89
C ALA A 70 -6.39 -21.33 -5.89
N LYS A 71 -6.79 -21.46 -7.16
CA LYS A 71 -6.80 -20.34 -8.12
C LYS A 71 -7.77 -19.24 -7.69
N LEU A 72 -9.01 -19.59 -7.31
CA LEU A 72 -9.99 -18.63 -6.78
C LEU A 72 -9.48 -17.95 -5.49
N ALA A 73 -8.74 -18.66 -4.65
CA ALA A 73 -8.11 -18.13 -3.44
C ALA A 73 -6.93 -17.19 -3.74
N ILE A 74 -6.12 -17.48 -4.76
CA ILE A 74 -5.09 -16.56 -5.29
C ILE A 74 -5.76 -15.27 -5.77
N ASP A 75 -6.78 -15.37 -6.62
CA ASP A 75 -7.50 -14.21 -7.16
C ASP A 75 -8.12 -13.36 -6.05
N LEU A 76 -8.79 -13.99 -5.08
CA LEU A 76 -9.36 -13.30 -3.93
C LEU A 76 -8.29 -12.64 -3.04
N HIS A 77 -7.15 -13.28 -2.81
CA HIS A 77 -6.06 -12.70 -2.02
C HIS A 77 -5.42 -11.50 -2.73
N LEU A 78 -5.18 -11.61 -4.04
CA LEU A 78 -4.66 -10.51 -4.85
C LEU A 78 -5.64 -9.33 -4.90
N TYR A 79 -6.95 -9.59 -4.98
CA TYR A 79 -7.99 -8.58 -4.85
C TYR A 79 -8.02 -7.97 -3.43
N GLU A 80 -7.92 -8.75 -2.34
CA GLU A 80 -7.87 -8.19 -0.98
C GLU A 80 -6.62 -7.30 -0.77
N ILE A 81 -5.46 -7.63 -1.35
CA ILE A 81 -4.26 -6.76 -1.35
C ILE A 81 -4.51 -5.46 -2.13
N ALA A 82 -5.07 -5.56 -3.33
CA ALA A 82 -5.19 -4.43 -4.25
C ALA A 82 -6.34 -3.47 -3.90
N PHE A 83 -7.48 -3.98 -3.42
CA PHE A 83 -8.71 -3.21 -3.23
C PHE A 83 -9.13 -3.00 -1.77
N LYS A 84 -8.47 -3.63 -0.78
CA LYS A 84 -8.90 -3.54 0.64
C LYS A 84 -7.78 -3.23 1.62
N ALA A 85 -6.77 -4.08 1.69
CA ALA A 85 -5.68 -3.97 2.67
C ALA A 85 -4.38 -4.51 2.09
N GLY A 86 -3.50 -3.61 1.64
CA GLY A 86 -2.22 -3.98 1.04
C GLY A 86 -1.28 -4.74 1.97
N TYR A 87 -1.40 -4.50 3.28
CA TYR A 87 -0.75 -5.28 4.33
C TYR A 87 -1.78 -5.90 5.26
N GLU A 88 -1.57 -7.19 5.54
CA GLU A 88 -2.26 -7.93 6.60
C GLU A 88 -1.27 -8.09 7.76
N GLY A 89 -1.61 -7.54 8.92
CA GLY A 89 -0.77 -7.63 10.12
C GLY A 89 -0.47 -9.07 10.52
N SER A 90 0.71 -9.27 11.11
CA SER A 90 1.28 -10.59 11.40
C SER A 90 0.33 -11.53 12.16
N VAL A 91 -0.46 -10.99 13.09
CA VAL A 91 -1.43 -11.71 13.92
C VAL A 91 -2.68 -12.16 13.12
N SER A 92 -3.11 -11.39 12.11
CA SER A 92 -4.34 -11.70 11.36
C SER A 92 -4.10 -12.64 10.17
N ARG A 93 -2.86 -12.71 9.63
CA ARG A 93 -2.49 -13.55 8.47
C ARG A 93 -2.91 -15.03 8.56
N PRO A 94 -2.84 -15.74 9.71
CA PRO A 94 -3.35 -17.12 9.81
C PRO A 94 -4.88 -17.23 9.73
N LEU A 95 -5.61 -16.18 10.13
CA LEU A 95 -7.08 -16.16 10.09
C LEU A 95 -7.60 -15.70 8.72
N SER A 96 -6.99 -14.68 8.12
CA SER A 96 -7.29 -14.19 6.77
C SER A 96 -7.09 -15.28 5.72
N SER A 97 -5.98 -16.01 5.79
CA SER A 97 -5.63 -17.07 4.83
C SER A 97 -6.64 -18.22 4.84
N ARG A 98 -7.05 -18.70 6.02
CA ARG A 98 -8.13 -19.68 6.17
C ARG A 98 -9.48 -19.14 5.71
N ARG A 99 -9.79 -17.88 6.00
CA ARG A 99 -10.99 -17.17 5.52
C ARG A 99 -11.04 -17.12 3.99
N ILE A 100 -9.92 -16.81 3.33
CA ILE A 100 -9.81 -16.73 1.87
C ILE A 100 -10.08 -18.12 1.25
N VAL A 101 -9.43 -19.19 1.74
CA VAL A 101 -9.68 -20.55 1.25
C VAL A 101 -11.15 -20.94 1.41
N ARG A 102 -11.77 -20.68 2.59
CA ARG A 102 -13.19 -20.97 2.84
C ARG A 102 -14.13 -20.15 1.95
N LYS A 103 -13.86 -18.85 1.74
CA LYS A 103 -14.64 -17.99 0.83
C LYS A 103 -14.57 -18.49 -0.62
N SER A 104 -13.40 -18.90 -1.09
CA SER A 104 -13.22 -19.45 -2.44
C SER A 104 -13.84 -20.84 -2.58
N ALA A 105 -13.81 -21.66 -1.53
CA ALA A 105 -14.50 -22.94 -1.49
C ALA A 105 -16.04 -22.78 -1.57
N LYS A 106 -16.65 -21.80 -0.86
CA LYS A 106 -18.08 -21.46 -0.99
C LYS A 106 -18.49 -21.08 -2.43
N LYS A 107 -17.55 -20.70 -3.31
CA LYS A 107 -17.81 -20.33 -4.72
C LYS A 107 -17.64 -21.48 -5.73
N HIS A 108 -17.24 -22.67 -5.31
CA HIS A 108 -16.97 -23.80 -6.19
C HIS A 108 -17.92 -24.97 -5.88
N PRO A 109 -18.52 -25.66 -6.88
CA PRO A 109 -19.46 -26.76 -6.64
C PRO A 109 -18.92 -27.83 -5.68
N ASP A 110 -17.73 -28.38 -5.96
CA ASP A 110 -17.10 -29.41 -5.11
C ASP A 110 -16.47 -28.87 -3.81
N GLY A 111 -16.66 -27.58 -3.50
CA GLY A 111 -15.90 -26.86 -2.49
C GLY A 111 -16.24 -27.23 -1.05
N LEU A 112 -17.36 -27.92 -0.80
CA LEU A 112 -17.84 -28.26 0.54
C LEU A 112 -16.76 -28.95 1.40
N HIS A 113 -16.17 -30.03 0.91
CA HIS A 113 -15.17 -30.80 1.67
C HIS A 113 -13.85 -30.02 1.86
N ILE A 114 -13.44 -29.22 0.88
CA ILE A 114 -12.22 -28.39 0.96
C ILE A 114 -12.41 -27.23 1.95
N GLY A 115 -13.58 -26.59 1.93
CA GLY A 115 -13.94 -25.53 2.87
C GLY A 115 -14.06 -26.04 4.31
N GLU A 116 -14.58 -27.26 4.49
CA GLU A 116 -14.68 -27.89 5.81
C GLU A 116 -13.32 -28.37 6.32
N ARG A 117 -12.48 -28.94 5.45
CA ARG A 117 -11.09 -29.26 5.80
C ARG A 117 -10.33 -27.99 6.21
N ALA A 118 -10.42 -26.91 5.45
CA ALA A 118 -9.84 -25.61 5.84
C ALA A 118 -10.37 -25.05 7.17
N ARG A 119 -11.57 -25.46 7.62
CA ARG A 119 -12.17 -25.07 8.91
C ARG A 119 -11.69 -25.93 10.09
N ARG A 120 -11.39 -27.22 9.89
CA ARG A 120 -10.96 -28.13 10.98
C ARG A 120 -9.46 -28.37 11.02
N ASP A 121 -8.82 -28.48 9.87
CA ASP A 121 -7.44 -28.93 9.69
C ASP A 121 -6.49 -27.74 9.46
N ILE A 122 -5.60 -27.50 10.42
CA ILE A 122 -4.59 -26.44 10.34
C ILE A 122 -3.36 -26.86 9.52
N VAL A 123 -3.07 -28.17 9.41
CA VAL A 123 -1.94 -28.72 8.65
C VAL A 123 -2.22 -28.57 7.15
N PHE A 124 -3.43 -28.95 6.72
CA PHE A 124 -3.94 -28.67 5.37
C PHE A 124 -3.75 -27.20 4.97
N CYS A 125 -4.19 -26.26 5.82
CA CYS A 125 -4.00 -24.84 5.54
C CYS A 125 -2.53 -24.43 5.53
N ALA A 126 -1.68 -24.96 6.42
CA ALA A 126 -0.25 -24.65 6.44
C ALA A 126 0.49 -25.09 5.16
N HIS A 127 0.01 -26.14 4.47
CA HIS A 127 0.50 -26.53 3.15
C HIS A 127 -0.08 -25.70 2.01
N LEU A 128 -1.38 -25.41 2.03
CA LEU A 128 -2.07 -24.72 0.93
C LEU A 128 -1.83 -23.20 0.88
N VAL A 129 -1.77 -22.55 2.05
CA VAL A 129 -1.65 -21.09 2.18
C VAL A 129 -0.36 -20.52 1.55
N PRO A 130 0.83 -21.14 1.68
CA PRO A 130 2.03 -20.70 0.99
C PRO A 130 1.85 -20.51 -0.53
N ILE A 131 1.21 -21.46 -1.24
CA ILE A 131 0.95 -21.33 -2.69
C ILE A 131 0.19 -20.03 -3.00
N ILE A 132 -0.83 -19.74 -2.19
CA ILE A 132 -1.72 -18.58 -2.35
C ILE A 132 -0.96 -17.27 -2.04
N PHE A 133 -0.29 -17.22 -0.89
CA PHE A 133 0.31 -15.99 -0.36
C PHE A 133 1.65 -15.62 -1.02
N THR A 134 2.38 -16.58 -1.60
CA THR A 134 3.55 -16.28 -2.44
C THR A 134 3.18 -15.36 -3.61
N ARG A 135 1.96 -15.44 -4.16
CA ARG A 135 1.52 -14.52 -5.23
C ARG A 135 1.37 -13.08 -4.74
N GLY A 136 0.87 -12.87 -3.52
CA GLY A 136 0.89 -11.55 -2.88
C GLY A 136 2.31 -11.04 -2.60
N GLY A 137 3.25 -11.94 -2.27
CA GLY A 137 4.67 -11.63 -2.17
C GLY A 137 5.28 -11.14 -3.49
N ASN A 138 4.92 -11.77 -4.62
CA ASN A 138 5.37 -11.36 -5.94
C ASN A 138 4.90 -9.94 -6.30
N VAL A 139 3.64 -9.59 -6.00
CA VAL A 139 3.11 -8.22 -6.22
C VAL A 139 3.87 -7.18 -5.40
N ARG A 140 4.15 -7.46 -4.11
CA ARG A 140 4.96 -6.56 -3.27
C ARG A 140 6.41 -6.42 -3.80
N THR A 141 6.97 -7.48 -4.38
CA THR A 141 8.28 -7.44 -5.03
C THR A 141 8.26 -6.59 -6.30
N ALA A 142 7.20 -6.70 -7.12
CA ALA A 142 7.02 -5.87 -8.32
C ALA A 142 6.90 -4.37 -7.97
N LEU A 143 6.08 -4.02 -6.96
CA LEU A 143 5.98 -2.66 -6.43
C LEU A 143 7.33 -2.10 -6.01
N ARG A 144 8.14 -2.88 -5.28
CA ARG A 144 9.48 -2.48 -4.83
C ARG A 144 10.43 -2.26 -6.00
N ASN A 145 10.47 -3.20 -6.96
CA ASN A 145 11.38 -3.13 -8.10
C ASN A 145 11.04 -1.95 -9.01
N SER A 146 9.76 -1.71 -9.30
CA SER A 146 9.32 -0.50 -10.01
C SER A 146 9.69 0.75 -9.19
N ALA A 147 9.37 0.81 -7.90
CA ALA A 147 9.66 1.99 -7.08
C ALA A 147 11.15 2.35 -7.03
N ILE A 148 12.06 1.38 -6.92
CA ILE A 148 13.51 1.61 -6.99
C ILE A 148 13.91 2.23 -8.33
N SER A 149 13.41 1.68 -9.45
CA SER A 149 13.67 2.19 -10.80
C SER A 149 13.11 3.61 -10.99
N LYS A 150 11.83 3.82 -10.66
CA LYS A 150 11.12 5.08 -10.87
C LYS A 150 11.64 6.20 -9.96
N VAL A 151 12.03 5.91 -8.72
CA VAL A 151 12.67 6.90 -7.81
C VAL A 151 14.02 7.36 -8.36
N ALA A 152 14.85 6.44 -8.85
CA ALA A 152 16.15 6.76 -9.42
C ALA A 152 16.03 7.70 -10.64
N THR A 153 15.10 7.39 -11.54
CA THR A 153 14.84 8.15 -12.77
C THR A 153 14.18 9.49 -12.48
N HIS A 154 13.02 9.50 -11.82
CA HIS A 154 12.22 10.72 -11.66
C HIS A 154 12.91 11.76 -10.78
N TYR A 155 13.66 11.38 -9.74
CA TYR A 155 14.37 12.36 -8.90
C TYR A 155 15.82 12.61 -9.34
N GLU A 156 16.22 12.14 -10.54
CA GLU A 156 17.57 12.27 -11.12
C GLU A 156 18.72 11.76 -10.21
N LEU A 157 18.46 10.83 -9.28
CA LEU A 157 19.40 10.49 -8.19
C LEU A 157 20.71 9.84 -8.67
N ASN A 158 20.70 9.25 -9.88
CA ASN A 158 21.86 8.61 -10.51
C ASN A 158 22.53 9.50 -11.59
N LYS A 159 22.17 10.79 -11.67
CA LYS A 159 22.67 11.69 -12.73
C LYS A 159 24.18 11.96 -12.59
N PRO A 160 24.96 11.92 -13.69
CA PRO A 160 26.38 12.24 -13.66
C PRO A 160 26.65 13.60 -13.02
N GLY A 161 27.65 13.67 -12.13
CA GLY A 161 28.03 14.87 -11.40
C GLY A 161 27.30 15.11 -10.08
N ILE A 162 26.28 14.31 -9.71
CA ILE A 162 25.69 14.37 -8.36
C ILE A 162 26.50 13.50 -7.39
N THR A 163 26.97 14.10 -6.30
CA THR A 163 27.70 13.38 -5.24
C THR A 163 26.75 12.61 -4.31
N PRO A 164 27.20 11.50 -3.68
CA PRO A 164 26.38 10.77 -2.70
C PRO A 164 25.86 11.62 -1.54
N SER A 165 26.58 12.69 -1.15
CA SER A 165 26.12 13.63 -0.12
C SER A 165 24.97 14.53 -0.62
N GLN A 166 24.99 14.95 -1.89
CA GLN A 166 23.87 15.67 -2.50
C GLN A 166 22.64 14.77 -2.65
N VAL A 167 22.82 13.50 -3.05
CA VAL A 167 21.72 12.52 -3.10
C VAL A 167 21.06 12.38 -1.73
N ARG A 168 21.85 12.12 -0.67
CA ARG A 168 21.32 12.05 0.70
C ARG A 168 20.59 13.33 1.12
N PHE A 169 21.11 14.50 0.79
CA PHE A 169 20.46 15.78 1.10
C PHE A 169 19.12 15.95 0.37
N ILE A 170 19.07 15.68 -0.94
CA ILE A 170 17.83 15.75 -1.74
C ILE A 170 16.77 14.80 -1.18
N VAL A 171 17.16 13.54 -0.97
CA VAL A 171 16.28 12.50 -0.43
C VAL A 171 15.78 12.84 0.96
N LYS A 172 16.66 13.33 1.84
CA LYS A 172 16.27 13.80 3.17
C LYS A 172 15.21 14.91 3.10
N GLN A 173 15.40 15.90 2.23
CA GLN A 173 14.39 16.96 2.02
C GLN A 173 13.06 16.40 1.49
N LEU A 174 13.08 15.43 0.58
CA LEU A 174 11.87 14.76 0.07
C LEU A 174 11.13 13.99 1.18
N LEU A 175 11.85 13.29 2.05
CA LEU A 175 11.31 12.49 3.14
C LEU A 175 10.79 13.35 4.30
N ASP A 176 11.63 14.25 4.83
CA ASP A 176 11.30 15.10 6.00
C ASP A 176 10.09 16.01 5.72
N GLN A 177 9.93 16.48 4.47
CA GLN A 177 8.80 17.33 4.04
C GLN A 177 7.68 16.55 3.34
N GLN A 178 7.79 15.22 3.27
CA GLN A 178 6.87 14.31 2.58
C GLN A 178 6.56 14.67 1.13
N ARG A 179 7.42 15.44 0.43
CA ARG A 179 7.21 15.94 -0.95
C ARG A 179 7.09 14.87 -2.04
N TYR A 180 7.40 13.62 -1.70
CA TYR A 180 7.14 12.47 -2.57
C TYR A 180 5.65 12.09 -2.60
N ILE A 181 4.83 12.62 -1.68
CA ILE A 181 3.37 12.40 -1.60
C ILE A 181 2.60 13.71 -1.44
N LEU A 182 3.00 14.60 -0.52
CA LEU A 182 2.28 15.84 -0.30
C LEU A 182 2.68 16.91 -1.31
N PRO A 183 1.72 17.73 -1.78
CA PRO A 183 2.03 18.82 -2.67
C PRO A 183 2.84 19.90 -1.96
N TYR A 184 3.57 20.71 -2.74
CA TYR A 184 4.21 21.90 -2.20
C TYR A 184 3.14 22.92 -1.80
N ALA A 185 2.88 23.03 -0.51
CA ALA A 185 2.36 24.27 0.03
C ALA A 185 3.45 25.34 -0.20
N PRO A 186 3.22 26.37 -1.04
CA PRO A 186 4.09 27.54 -0.99
C PRO A 186 4.09 28.05 0.44
N ALA A 187 5.28 28.38 0.97
CA ALA A 187 5.37 29.06 2.26
C ALA A 187 4.35 30.20 2.25
N PRO A 188 3.48 30.33 3.27
CA PRO A 188 2.46 31.38 3.29
C PRO A 188 3.19 32.68 3.03
N ALA A 189 2.76 33.40 1.98
CA ALA A 189 3.44 34.60 1.54
C ALA A 189 3.68 35.46 2.78
N PRO A 190 4.93 35.95 3.01
CA PRO A 190 5.23 36.73 4.20
C PRO A 190 4.17 37.80 4.26
N ARG A 191 3.33 37.78 5.31
CA ARG A 191 2.20 38.69 5.41
C ARG A 191 2.81 40.06 5.25
N SER A 192 2.54 40.70 4.11
CA SER A 192 2.93 42.07 3.87
C SER A 192 2.46 42.81 5.10
N ALA A 193 3.39 43.41 5.84
CA ALA A 193 3.05 44.12 7.05
C ALA A 193 2.07 45.20 6.61
N THR A 194 0.77 44.94 6.82
CA THR A 194 -0.26 45.95 6.74
C THR A 194 0.23 47.05 7.64
N SER A 195 0.48 48.22 7.05
CA SER A 195 0.90 49.40 7.78
C SER A 195 0.05 49.50 9.02
N ILE A 196 0.68 49.36 10.18
CA ILE A 196 0.06 49.77 11.42
C ILE A 196 -0.03 51.29 11.26
N ASP A 197 -1.24 51.78 10.94
CA ASP A 197 -1.50 53.22 10.94
C ASP A 197 -1.13 53.74 12.33
N PRO A 198 -0.17 54.67 12.44
CA PRO A 198 0.33 55.11 13.74
C PRO A 198 -0.70 55.92 14.55
N ASP A 199 -1.82 56.31 13.95
CA ASP A 199 -2.85 57.19 14.54
C ASP A 199 -3.95 56.45 15.33
N ALA A 200 -3.90 55.12 15.44
CA ALA A 200 -4.91 54.33 16.18
C ALA A 200 -4.55 54.06 17.67
N ALA A 201 -3.57 54.76 18.23
CA ALA A 201 -3.04 54.52 19.59
C ALA A 201 -3.21 55.72 20.54
N LEU A 202 -4.45 56.19 20.72
CA LEU A 202 -4.79 57.18 21.76
C LEU A 202 -6.12 56.91 22.47
N ALA A 203 -6.23 55.75 23.14
CA ALA A 203 -7.10 55.54 24.29
C ALA A 203 -6.73 54.25 25.03
N ASP A 204 -6.02 54.41 26.16
CA ASP A 204 -6.51 54.05 27.50
C ASP A 204 -5.36 53.53 28.38
N ALA A 205 -5.07 54.27 29.44
CA ALA A 205 -3.99 53.99 30.37
C ALA A 205 -4.38 54.43 31.79
N THR A 206 -4.86 53.49 32.59
CA THR A 206 -4.85 53.53 34.07
C THR A 206 -5.14 52.11 34.57
N SER A 207 -4.18 51.35 35.11
CA SER A 207 -3.88 51.21 36.56
C SER A 207 -3.39 49.76 36.76
N ALA A 208 -2.58 49.35 37.74
CA ALA A 208 -1.75 50.04 38.73
C ALA A 208 -0.72 49.04 39.34
N VAL A 209 0.49 49.56 39.66
CA VAL A 209 1.20 49.38 40.95
C VAL A 209 1.78 47.99 41.36
N THR A 210 3.12 47.89 41.20
CA THR A 210 4.18 47.34 42.08
C THR A 210 4.05 45.97 42.78
N ASN A 211 5.10 45.14 42.67
CA ASN A 211 6.15 45.12 43.72
C ASN A 211 7.46 44.41 43.29
N SER A 212 8.57 44.80 43.93
CA SER A 212 9.94 44.33 43.70
C SER A 212 10.42 43.35 44.77
N VAL A 213 11.23 42.35 44.40
CA VAL A 213 12.32 41.77 45.23
C VAL A 213 13.42 41.19 44.32
N THR A 214 14.67 41.52 44.65
CA THR A 214 15.95 40.80 44.36
C THR A 214 16.81 40.92 45.65
N PRO A 215 17.99 40.28 45.82
CA PRO A 215 18.78 39.43 44.90
C PRO A 215 19.23 38.06 45.50
N ASP A 216 19.97 37.23 44.73
CA ASP A 216 21.36 36.71 44.98
C ASP A 216 21.35 35.16 45.13
N ASP A 217 22.42 34.34 44.97
CA ASP A 217 23.84 34.56 44.59
C ASP A 217 24.43 33.32 43.82
N THR A 218 25.64 33.44 43.26
CA THR A 218 26.68 32.41 42.96
C THR A 218 26.43 31.22 42.01
N SER A 219 27.05 31.30 40.82
CA SER A 219 28.14 30.45 40.24
C SER A 219 28.47 29.04 40.79
N PRO A 220 29.18 28.14 40.02
CA PRO A 220 29.88 28.36 38.75
C PRO A 220 29.63 27.36 37.60
N ASN A 221 30.20 27.72 36.44
CA ASN A 221 30.33 26.93 35.20
C ASN A 221 31.33 25.76 35.36
N PRO A 222 31.27 24.72 34.50
CA PRO A 222 32.46 24.46 33.69
C PRO A 222 32.17 24.26 32.20
N GLN A 223 33.09 24.79 31.39
CA GLN A 223 33.13 24.63 29.95
C GLN A 223 33.47 23.18 29.57
N ASP A 224 32.88 22.64 28.50
CA ASP A 224 33.72 21.97 27.49
C ASP A 224 33.07 21.79 26.11
N SER A 225 33.82 22.19 25.07
CA SER A 225 33.81 21.66 23.70
C SER A 225 32.48 21.52 22.92
N ALA A 226 31.71 22.60 22.77
CA ALA A 226 30.71 22.72 21.70
C ALA A 226 31.37 22.82 20.31
N GLY A 227 31.71 21.67 19.72
CA GLY A 227 32.21 21.56 18.35
C GLY A 227 31.12 21.83 17.30
N THR A 228 30.75 23.11 17.13
CA THR A 228 29.71 23.56 16.19
C THR A 228 30.14 23.29 14.74
N LYS A 229 29.86 22.08 14.25
CA LYS A 229 29.92 21.76 12.83
C LYS A 229 28.84 22.55 12.11
N ASN A 230 29.17 23.76 11.69
CA ASN A 230 28.44 24.51 10.69
C ASN A 230 28.40 23.66 9.41
N ALA A 231 27.34 22.87 9.27
CA ALA A 231 27.01 22.14 8.06
C ALA A 231 26.68 23.19 6.98
N GLN A 232 27.74 23.64 6.31
CA GLN A 232 27.69 24.72 5.33
C GLN A 232 26.67 24.35 4.25
N LYS A 233 25.52 25.03 4.29
CA LYS A 233 24.40 24.82 3.38
C LYS A 233 24.97 24.86 1.95
N PRO A 234 24.93 23.76 1.18
CA PRO A 234 25.58 23.73 -0.12
C PRO A 234 24.97 24.83 -0.99
N ALA A 235 25.78 25.81 -1.39
CA ALA A 235 25.32 27.04 -2.04
C ALA A 235 24.57 26.77 -3.36
N ASN A 236 24.79 25.59 -3.95
CA ASN A 236 23.96 24.98 -4.97
C ASN A 236 23.05 23.90 -4.37
N VAL A 237 21.90 24.32 -3.80
CA VAL A 237 20.74 23.42 -3.71
C VAL A 237 20.25 23.25 -5.15
N PRO A 238 20.35 22.07 -5.77
CA PRO A 238 20.18 21.97 -7.22
C PRO A 238 18.76 22.34 -7.64
N LYS A 239 18.64 23.04 -8.79
CA LYS A 239 17.34 23.43 -9.40
C LYS A 239 16.35 22.25 -9.50
N ILE A 240 16.89 21.04 -9.62
CA ILE A 240 16.27 19.71 -9.47
C ILE A 240 15.05 19.70 -8.53
N ILE A 241 15.17 20.17 -7.27
CA ILE A 241 14.07 20.07 -6.29
C ILE A 241 12.83 20.89 -6.69
N LYS A 242 12.96 21.97 -7.46
CA LYS A 242 11.82 22.80 -7.88
C LYS A 242 10.95 22.13 -8.94
N ASN A 243 11.48 21.17 -9.71
CA ASN A 243 10.77 20.55 -10.83
C ASN A 243 9.84 19.41 -10.41
N PHE A 244 9.96 18.90 -9.19
CA PHE A 244 9.14 17.79 -8.66
C PHE A 244 8.01 18.24 -7.74
N ILE A 245 7.67 19.52 -7.81
CA ILE A 245 6.57 20.12 -7.07
C ILE A 245 5.25 19.75 -7.75
N THR A 246 4.51 18.82 -7.15
CA THR A 246 3.08 18.65 -7.46
C THR A 246 2.25 19.61 -6.61
N THR A 247 1.09 20.00 -7.15
CA THR A 247 0.06 20.78 -6.44
C THR A 247 -1.01 19.88 -5.80
N LEU A 248 -1.01 18.59 -6.13
CA LEU A 248 -1.97 17.58 -5.65
C LEU A 248 -1.27 16.43 -4.89
N PRO A 249 -1.89 15.86 -3.84
CA PRO A 249 -1.37 14.69 -3.13
C PRO A 249 -1.24 13.45 -4.01
N PHE A 250 -0.23 12.61 -3.76
CA PHE A 250 0.10 11.36 -4.46
C PHE A 250 0.35 11.47 -5.98
N HIS A 251 0.27 12.66 -6.58
CA HIS A 251 0.51 12.91 -8.00
C HIS A 251 2.00 12.86 -8.41
N ALA A 252 2.92 12.55 -7.49
CA ALA A 252 4.33 12.43 -7.82
C ALA A 252 4.52 11.41 -8.96
N PRO A 253 5.22 11.74 -10.07
CA PRO A 253 5.32 10.86 -11.23
C PRO A 253 5.80 9.44 -10.89
N ALA A 254 6.73 9.31 -9.96
CA ALA A 254 7.20 8.01 -9.46
C ALA A 254 6.09 7.15 -8.83
N ILE A 255 5.08 7.74 -8.19
CA ILE A 255 3.93 7.00 -7.62
C ILE A 255 2.98 6.55 -8.74
N VAL A 256 2.63 7.46 -9.66
CA VAL A 256 1.74 7.16 -10.80
C VAL A 256 2.31 6.04 -11.66
N ASP A 257 3.61 6.11 -11.97
CA ASP A 257 4.33 5.09 -12.73
C ASP A 257 4.36 3.73 -12.01
N VAL A 258 4.60 3.70 -10.70
CA VAL A 258 4.59 2.44 -9.92
C VAL A 258 3.20 1.81 -9.89
N ILE A 259 2.16 2.64 -9.84
CA ILE A 259 0.76 2.17 -9.91
C ILE A 259 0.48 1.59 -11.31
N HIS A 260 0.89 2.27 -12.38
CA HIS A 260 0.78 1.78 -13.75
C HIS A 260 1.50 0.43 -13.94
N ASP A 261 2.81 0.37 -13.64
CA ASP A 261 3.67 -0.79 -13.88
C ASP A 261 3.12 -2.09 -13.24
N VAL A 262 2.54 -1.99 -12.04
CA VAL A 262 2.08 -3.15 -11.26
C VAL A 262 0.63 -3.53 -11.55
N TRP A 263 -0.25 -2.55 -11.75
CA TRP A 263 -1.70 -2.78 -11.79
C TRP A 263 -2.32 -2.61 -13.18
N TRP A 264 -1.66 -1.89 -14.10
CA TRP A 264 -2.15 -1.55 -15.45
C TRP A 264 -1.14 -1.76 -16.60
N SER A 265 0.01 -2.39 -16.38
CA SER A 265 1.04 -2.57 -17.44
C SER A 265 0.62 -3.46 -18.62
N ASN A 266 -0.44 -4.26 -18.46
CA ASN A 266 -0.99 -5.12 -19.53
C ASN A 266 -2.40 -5.62 -19.17
N ALA A 267 -3.18 -6.06 -20.16
CA ALA A 267 -4.57 -6.50 -19.99
C ALA A 267 -4.81 -7.66 -18.98
N LYS A 268 -3.78 -8.41 -18.56
CA LYS A 268 -3.89 -9.47 -17.53
C LYS A 268 -3.64 -8.94 -16.10
N SER A 269 -3.30 -7.66 -15.96
CA SER A 269 -3.04 -7.01 -14.67
C SER A 269 -4.30 -6.85 -13.84
N LEU A 270 -4.14 -6.78 -12.52
CA LEU A 270 -5.26 -6.81 -11.58
C LEU A 270 -6.20 -5.59 -11.70
N GLY A 271 -5.68 -4.43 -12.11
CA GLY A 271 -6.49 -3.23 -12.36
C GLY A 271 -7.51 -3.44 -13.48
N PHE A 272 -7.10 -4.00 -14.62
CA PHE A 272 -8.03 -4.35 -15.70
C PHE A 272 -8.96 -5.51 -15.32
N LYS A 273 -8.44 -6.58 -14.70
CA LYS A 273 -9.23 -7.75 -14.29
C LYS A 273 -10.39 -7.39 -13.35
N HIS A 274 -10.22 -6.36 -12.54
CA HIS A 274 -11.19 -5.90 -11.55
C HIS A 274 -11.69 -4.48 -11.81
N VAL A 275 -11.64 -3.99 -13.05
CA VAL A 275 -12.08 -2.62 -13.39
C VAL A 275 -13.53 -2.34 -12.97
N LYS A 276 -14.42 -3.35 -13.06
CA LYS A 276 -15.83 -3.27 -12.63
C LYS A 276 -16.03 -3.14 -11.10
N GLU A 277 -14.98 -3.35 -10.31
CA GLU A 277 -15.00 -3.20 -8.85
C GLU A 277 -14.60 -1.77 -8.42
N LEU A 278 -14.05 -0.97 -9.34
CA LEU A 278 -13.79 0.46 -9.12
C LEU A 278 -15.11 1.21 -9.09
N LYS A 279 -15.24 2.12 -8.12
CA LYS A 279 -16.46 2.91 -7.89
C LYS A 279 -16.06 4.34 -7.57
N SER A 280 -16.93 5.28 -7.86
CA SER A 280 -16.81 6.64 -7.33
C SER A 280 -17.14 6.66 -5.84
N HIS A 281 -16.50 7.54 -5.05
CA HIS A 281 -16.99 7.85 -3.70
C HIS A 281 -18.16 8.85 -3.73
N ARG A 282 -18.50 9.38 -4.91
CA ARG A 282 -19.57 10.36 -5.12
C ARG A 282 -20.81 9.75 -5.74
N ILE A 283 -21.94 9.91 -5.04
CA ILE A 283 -23.27 9.51 -5.52
C ILE A 283 -23.69 10.35 -6.74
N ASP A 284 -23.31 11.64 -6.78
CA ASP A 284 -23.66 12.54 -7.87
C ASP A 284 -22.85 12.33 -9.17
N ARG A 285 -21.77 11.54 -9.11
CA ARG A 285 -20.90 11.22 -10.25
C ARG A 285 -20.42 9.77 -10.20
N PRO A 286 -21.30 8.78 -10.42
CA PRO A 286 -20.95 7.35 -10.33
C PRO A 286 -19.91 6.92 -11.38
N ALA A 287 -19.86 7.60 -12.53
CA ALA A 287 -18.88 7.35 -13.59
C ALA A 287 -17.45 7.83 -13.27
N GLU A 288 -17.26 8.74 -12.30
CA GLU A 288 -15.92 9.15 -11.83
C GLU A 288 -15.31 8.07 -10.92
N VAL A 289 -15.01 6.89 -11.49
CA VAL A 289 -14.41 5.79 -10.73
C VAL A 289 -13.05 6.21 -10.15
N VAL A 290 -12.81 5.90 -8.88
CA VAL A 290 -11.56 6.28 -8.20
C VAL A 290 -10.63 5.09 -8.01
N LEU A 291 -9.34 5.39 -7.93
CA LEU A 291 -8.30 4.42 -7.61
C LEU A 291 -8.47 3.89 -6.17
N PRO A 292 -8.25 2.59 -5.86
CA PRO A 292 -8.38 2.09 -4.49
C PRO A 292 -7.26 2.61 -3.57
N ASP A 293 -7.62 3.06 -2.36
CA ASP A 293 -6.69 3.55 -1.34
C ASP A 293 -5.48 2.62 -1.12
N ALA A 294 -5.72 1.30 -1.12
CA ALA A 294 -4.70 0.29 -0.92
C ALA A 294 -3.63 0.28 -2.02
N MET A 295 -3.98 0.51 -3.29
CA MET A 295 -3.00 0.58 -4.39
C MET A 295 -2.07 1.79 -4.23
N ILE A 296 -2.62 2.94 -3.86
CA ILE A 296 -1.87 4.19 -3.66
C ILE A 296 -0.99 4.10 -2.42
N CYS A 297 -1.52 3.62 -1.30
CA CYS A 297 -0.73 3.43 -0.07
C CYS A 297 0.40 2.41 -0.28
N LEU A 298 0.16 1.34 -1.07
CA LEU A 298 1.20 0.39 -1.45
C LEU A 298 2.30 1.03 -2.32
N ALA A 299 1.93 1.81 -3.33
CA ALA A 299 2.89 2.50 -4.19
C ALA A 299 3.69 3.55 -3.40
N GLY A 300 3.00 4.44 -2.67
CA GLY A 300 3.60 5.48 -1.84
C GLY A 300 4.54 4.92 -0.77
N ALA A 301 4.18 3.83 -0.09
CA ALA A 301 5.07 3.18 0.89
C ALA A 301 6.32 2.56 0.25
N ASN A 302 6.22 2.02 -0.97
CA ASN A 302 7.38 1.49 -1.70
C ASN A 302 8.28 2.62 -2.25
N VAL A 303 7.70 3.73 -2.73
CA VAL A 303 8.45 4.95 -3.13
C VAL A 303 9.18 5.56 -1.93
N TRP A 304 8.51 5.67 -0.77
CA TRP A 304 9.14 6.09 0.50
C TRP A 304 10.34 5.21 0.87
N ALA A 305 10.17 3.88 0.82
CA ALA A 305 11.22 2.96 1.22
C ALA A 305 12.38 2.90 0.20
N ALA A 306 12.09 3.09 -1.10
CA ALA A 306 13.11 3.26 -2.13
C ALA A 306 13.92 4.55 -1.89
N LEU A 307 13.27 5.68 -1.60
CA LEU A 307 13.93 6.92 -1.17
C LEU A 307 14.79 6.70 0.08
N LEU A 308 14.25 6.09 1.14
CA LEU A 308 14.99 5.82 2.38
C LEU A 308 16.28 5.01 2.15
N SER A 309 16.31 4.10 1.18
CA SER A 309 17.54 3.37 0.84
C SER A 309 18.67 4.32 0.42
N TYR A 310 18.37 5.32 -0.43
CA TYR A 310 19.32 6.35 -0.85
C TYR A 310 19.77 7.26 0.32
N GLU A 311 18.90 7.58 1.30
CA GLU A 311 19.28 8.39 2.48
C GLU A 311 20.36 7.68 3.31
N THR A 312 20.21 6.36 3.51
CA THR A 312 21.17 5.58 4.31
C THR A 312 22.52 5.36 3.64
N GLY A 313 22.66 5.70 2.35
CA GLY A 313 23.87 5.46 1.56
C GLY A 313 24.20 3.99 1.31
N ARG A 314 23.39 3.06 1.82
CA ARG A 314 23.41 1.65 1.47
C ARG A 314 22.34 1.46 0.41
N TYR A 315 22.71 0.95 -0.77
CA TYR A 315 21.71 0.27 -1.59
C TYR A 315 21.19 -0.89 -0.75
N VAL A 316 20.02 -0.72 -0.15
CA VAL A 316 19.38 -1.73 0.68
C VAL A 316 18.95 -2.81 -0.30
N PRO A 317 19.65 -3.97 -0.39
CA PRO A 317 19.26 -4.98 -1.33
C PRO A 317 17.86 -5.47 -0.94
N ALA A 318 17.04 -5.87 -1.90
CA ALA A 318 15.60 -6.08 -1.68
C ALA A 318 15.25 -6.99 -0.47
N LYS A 319 16.17 -7.89 -0.06
CA LYS A 319 16.06 -8.72 1.14
C LYS A 319 15.97 -7.94 2.48
N ASP A 320 16.54 -6.74 2.57
CA ASP A 320 16.70 -5.99 3.82
C ASP A 320 15.60 -4.93 4.04
N PHE A 321 14.62 -4.85 3.14
CA PHE A 321 13.38 -4.08 3.33
C PHE A 321 12.48 -4.77 4.37
N SER A 322 12.56 -4.35 5.64
CA SER A 322 11.63 -4.75 6.70
C SER A 322 10.16 -4.57 6.27
N GLN A 323 9.38 -5.64 6.36
CA GLN A 323 7.93 -5.60 6.09
C GLN A 323 7.23 -4.63 7.06
N ASP A 324 7.65 -4.62 8.32
CA ASP A 324 7.03 -3.82 9.39
C ASP A 324 7.18 -2.31 9.13
N ARG A 325 8.33 -1.88 8.58
CA ARG A 325 8.51 -0.47 8.17
C ARG A 325 7.58 -0.09 7.02
N LEU A 326 7.40 -0.96 6.03
CA LEU A 326 6.47 -0.73 4.92
C LEU A 326 5.01 -0.71 5.40
N GLU A 327 4.65 -1.57 6.35
CA GLU A 327 3.32 -1.66 6.95
C GLU A 327 2.98 -0.43 7.80
N ASN A 328 3.95 0.07 8.59
CA ASN A 328 3.81 1.33 9.34
C ASN A 328 3.60 2.52 8.39
N THR A 329 4.45 2.67 7.37
CA THR A 329 4.30 3.76 6.38
C THR A 329 2.97 3.65 5.64
N TYR A 330 2.59 2.45 5.17
CA TYR A 330 1.27 2.22 4.55
C TYR A 330 0.12 2.67 5.44
N THR A 331 0.18 2.35 6.74
CA THR A 331 -0.86 2.71 7.71
C THR A 331 -0.94 4.22 7.92
N SER A 332 0.20 4.90 8.01
CA SER A 332 0.26 6.38 8.06
C SER A 332 -0.33 7.03 6.81
N LEU A 333 -0.06 6.50 5.61
CA LEU A 333 -0.62 7.01 4.36
C LEU A 333 -2.13 6.78 4.28
N LEU A 334 -2.61 5.62 4.72
CA LEU A 334 -4.04 5.32 4.78
C LEU A 334 -4.77 6.27 5.77
N ALA A 335 -4.15 6.64 6.89
CA ALA A 335 -4.69 7.63 7.80
C ALA A 335 -4.80 9.04 7.17
N VAL A 336 -3.82 9.44 6.35
CA VAL A 336 -3.88 10.69 5.56
C VAL A 336 -5.01 10.64 4.53
N ILE A 337 -5.15 9.52 3.80
CA ILE A 337 -6.23 9.32 2.83
C ILE A 337 -7.61 9.38 3.50
N ASN A 338 -7.83 8.64 4.58
CA ASN A 338 -9.09 8.66 5.32
C ASN A 338 -9.44 10.09 5.78
N LYS A 339 -8.47 10.83 6.33
CA LYS A 339 -8.66 12.24 6.74
C LYS A 339 -9.05 13.16 5.57
N GLN A 340 -8.54 12.91 4.36
CA GLN A 340 -8.86 13.70 3.17
C GLN A 340 -10.22 13.34 2.55
N ARG A 341 -10.58 12.05 2.55
CA ARG A 341 -11.86 11.53 2.06
C ARG A 341 -13.03 11.91 2.97
N ASP A 342 -12.83 11.78 4.27
CA ASP A 342 -13.89 11.91 5.27
C ASP A 342 -13.96 13.34 5.85
N GLY A 343 -13.09 14.24 5.37
CA GLY A 343 -12.99 15.65 5.77
C GLY A 343 -13.60 16.64 4.77
N PRO A 344 -13.45 17.98 4.99
CA PRO A 344 -14.05 19.01 4.14
C PRO A 344 -13.53 19.00 2.68
N SER A 345 -12.40 18.32 2.42
CA SER A 345 -11.82 18.11 1.10
C SER A 345 -12.39 16.93 0.31
N ALA A 346 -13.40 16.21 0.81
CA ALA A 346 -13.93 14.97 0.22
C ALA A 346 -14.11 15.01 -1.31
N LYS A 347 -14.71 16.09 -1.83
CA LYS A 347 -14.94 16.29 -3.28
C LYS A 347 -13.63 16.44 -4.06
N PHE A 348 -12.69 17.22 -3.52
CA PHE A 348 -11.36 17.41 -4.10
C PHE A 348 -10.54 16.11 -4.07
N PHE A 349 -10.66 15.34 -2.99
CA PHE A 349 -10.08 14.00 -2.89
C PHE A 349 -10.64 13.07 -3.97
N ASN A 350 -11.96 12.98 -4.17
CA ASN A 350 -12.54 12.15 -5.24
C ASN A 350 -11.98 12.53 -6.62
N ASN A 351 -11.93 13.83 -6.94
CA ASN A 351 -11.36 14.31 -8.20
C ASN A 351 -9.88 13.92 -8.36
N THR A 352 -9.08 14.10 -7.31
CA THR A 352 -7.65 13.71 -7.28
C THR A 352 -7.48 12.21 -7.55
N MET A 353 -8.29 11.37 -6.90
CA MET A 353 -8.21 9.91 -7.03
C MET A 353 -8.73 9.40 -8.37
N HIS A 354 -9.67 10.13 -9.00
CA HIS A 354 -10.12 9.88 -10.37
C HIS A 354 -9.06 10.28 -11.40
N GLU A 355 -8.41 11.44 -11.23
CA GLU A 355 -7.27 11.85 -12.06
C GLU A 355 -6.09 10.87 -11.96
N LEU A 356 -5.78 10.38 -10.76
CA LEU A 356 -4.76 9.35 -10.53
C LEU A 356 -5.12 8.05 -11.26
N TYR A 357 -6.38 7.61 -11.19
CA TYR A 357 -6.86 6.46 -11.94
C TYR A 357 -6.66 6.66 -13.45
N LEU A 358 -7.11 7.78 -14.02
CA LEU A 358 -6.97 8.07 -15.45
C LEU A 358 -5.48 8.06 -15.88
N LYS A 359 -4.61 8.75 -15.13
CA LYS A 359 -3.16 8.80 -15.43
C LYS A 359 -2.52 7.41 -15.33
N ALA A 360 -2.80 6.65 -14.27
CA ALA A 360 -2.19 5.35 -14.05
C ALA A 360 -2.75 4.22 -14.93
N SER A 361 -3.98 4.36 -15.47
CA SER A 361 -4.57 3.38 -16.39
C SER A 361 -4.27 3.64 -17.87
N HIS A 362 -3.95 4.88 -18.26
CA HIS A 362 -3.70 5.28 -19.65
C HIS A 362 -2.23 5.66 -19.95
N SER A 363 -1.31 5.65 -18.96
CA SER A 363 0.10 6.04 -19.14
C SER A 363 0.86 5.24 -20.21
N ALA A 364 0.39 4.05 -20.59
CA ALA A 364 0.99 3.21 -21.63
C ALA A 364 1.12 3.91 -23.00
N VAL A 365 0.29 4.92 -23.31
CA VAL A 365 0.19 5.48 -24.68
C VAL A 365 1.29 6.50 -25.01
N VAL A 366 1.98 7.08 -24.03
CA VAL A 366 2.86 8.26 -24.25
C VAL A 366 4.36 7.94 -24.26
N ALA A 367 4.78 6.76 -23.77
CA ALA A 367 6.19 6.42 -23.63
C ALA A 367 6.85 5.82 -24.90
N GLU A 368 6.06 5.21 -25.79
CA GLU A 368 6.58 4.54 -27.00
C GLU A 368 6.45 5.41 -28.26
N GLY A 369 7.02 6.61 -28.18
CA GLY A 369 7.24 7.50 -29.32
C GLY A 369 8.32 6.99 -30.30
N SER A 370 8.24 5.73 -30.74
CA SER A 370 9.07 5.19 -31.82
C SER A 370 8.36 4.07 -32.60
N SER A 371 7.62 4.50 -33.63
CA SER A 371 7.32 3.70 -34.83
C SER A 371 6.58 2.36 -34.68
N SER A 372 5.28 2.40 -34.38
CA SER A 372 4.28 1.86 -35.33
C SER A 372 2.86 2.35 -35.01
N ALA A 373 2.06 2.61 -36.05
CA ALA A 373 0.64 2.92 -35.90
C ALA A 373 -0.19 1.66 -35.60
N ASN A 374 -1.42 1.89 -35.12
CA ASN A 374 -2.55 0.94 -34.97
C ASN A 374 -2.50 -0.02 -33.76
N ASN A 375 -3.07 0.41 -32.63
CA ASN A 375 -4.38 -0.08 -32.17
C ASN A 375 -4.81 0.57 -30.84
N VAL A 376 -5.56 1.68 -30.92
CA VAL A 376 -6.30 2.18 -29.76
C VAL A 376 -7.57 1.33 -29.62
N ILE A 377 -7.51 0.31 -28.76
CA ILE A 377 -8.72 -0.40 -28.32
C ILE A 377 -9.44 0.49 -27.31
N CYS A 378 -10.26 1.41 -27.82
CA CYS A 378 -11.36 1.95 -27.04
C CYS A 378 -12.29 0.77 -26.72
N LEU A 379 -12.35 0.38 -25.45
CA LEU A 379 -13.42 -0.53 -25.00
C LEU A 379 -14.75 0.22 -25.16
N PRO A 380 -15.77 -0.37 -25.82
CA PRO A 380 -17.09 0.23 -25.85
C PRO A 380 -17.62 0.36 -24.41
N ILE A 381 -18.12 1.55 -24.09
CA ILE A 381 -18.95 1.75 -22.90
C ILE A 381 -20.37 1.36 -23.34
N ASP A 382 -20.67 0.06 -23.23
CA ASP A 382 -22.03 -0.43 -23.46
C ASP A 382 -22.97 0.32 -22.50
N SER A 383 -23.95 1.01 -23.09
CA SER A 383 -24.96 1.79 -22.40
C SER A 383 -26.28 1.04 -22.53
N ASP A 384 -26.61 0.26 -21.50
CA ASP A 384 -27.92 -0.35 -21.25
C ASP A 384 -28.81 0.62 -20.45
#